data_AF-A0A7K2KMK8-F1
#
_entry.id   AF-A0A7K2KMK8-F1
#
_cell.length_a   1.000
_cell.length_b   1.000
_cell.length_c   1.000
_cell.angle_alpha   90.00
_cell.angle_beta   90.00
_cell.angle_gamma   90.00
#
_symmetry.space_group_name_H-M   'P 1'
#
loop_
_entity.id
_entity.type
_entity.pdbx_description
1 polymer ?
#
loop_
_entity_poly.entity_id
_entity_poly.type
_entity_poly.pdbx_seq_one_letter_code
_entity_poly.pdbx_strand_id
1 'polypeptide(L)'
;MAGRGDPPEGTPEGVPGGEDEYRSVVFDEAFVRAAHLQEFSARERLGEHTQAVRSRPSAWEGRSSSRQAVLLVLLILLAFGTAIYLGVRNPYLPPADLRAEPLRTTVVPLAPQGPVVGGEPARLFDHSPAAEYRTGAAGINLPLTGRTTHFAESQVVTALSIAKDYLVASSLEPGVLSGAT
;
A
#
# COMPACT_ATOMS: atom_id res chain seq x y z
N MET A 1 -21.53 27.75 -41.53
CA MET A 1 -22.93 28.14 -41.23
C MET A 1 -23.16 27.87 -39.75
N ALA A 2 -23.88 28.77 -39.07
CA ALA A 2 -24.13 28.84 -37.61
C ALA A 2 -22.87 29.11 -36.77
N GLY A 3 -22.75 30.15 -35.95
CA GLY A 3 -23.71 31.11 -35.40
C GLY A 3 -23.23 31.38 -33.98
N ARG A 4 -22.72 32.58 -33.71
CA ARG A 4 -22.24 33.04 -32.40
C ARG A 4 -23.42 32.95 -31.41
N GLY A 5 -23.41 31.94 -30.54
CA GLY A 5 -24.36 31.84 -29.44
C GLY A 5 -23.80 32.63 -28.27
N ASP A 6 -24.38 33.81 -28.01
CA ASP A 6 -24.10 34.58 -26.81
C ASP A 6 -24.50 33.77 -25.55
N PRO A 7 -23.74 33.87 -24.45
CA PRO A 7 -24.10 33.23 -23.19
C PRO A 7 -25.35 33.91 -22.60
N PRO A 8 -26.27 33.17 -21.96
CA PRO A 8 -27.50 33.76 -21.44
C PRO A 8 -27.23 34.76 -20.32
N GLU A 9 -27.77 35.97 -20.47
CA GLU A 9 -27.84 37.01 -19.44
C GLU A 9 -28.95 36.69 -18.41
N GLY A 10 -28.64 36.94 -17.13
CA GLY A 10 -29.63 37.23 -16.09
C GLY A 10 -30.30 36.02 -15.41
N THR A 11 -30.26 36.02 -14.08
CA THR A 11 -31.07 35.15 -13.21
C THR A 11 -32.51 35.65 -13.21
N PRO A 12 -33.54 34.82 -13.50
CA PRO A 12 -34.93 35.28 -13.43
C PRO A 12 -35.33 35.59 -11.98
N GLU A 13 -35.87 36.79 -11.76
CA GLU A 13 -36.49 37.20 -10.50
C GLU A 13 -37.70 36.30 -10.18
N GLY A 14 -37.77 35.82 -8.93
CA GLY A 14 -38.74 34.84 -8.48
C GLY A 14 -40.14 35.39 -8.18
N VAL A 15 -41.15 34.53 -8.37
CA VAL A 15 -42.50 34.59 -7.79
C VAL A 15 -42.93 33.13 -7.48
N PRO A 16 -43.60 32.82 -6.36
CA PRO A 16 -43.27 31.63 -5.57
C PRO A 16 -44.15 30.40 -5.82
N GLY A 17 -43.57 29.22 -5.62
CA GLY A 17 -44.25 28.06 -5.04
C GLY A 17 -44.50 26.88 -5.96
N GLY A 18 -43.68 25.84 -5.83
CA GLY A 18 -43.99 24.49 -6.32
C GLY A 18 -42.75 23.59 -6.36
N GLU A 19 -42.87 22.36 -5.88
CA GLU A 19 -41.81 21.33 -5.89
C GLU A 19 -41.30 20.99 -7.32
N ASP A 20 -41.97 21.51 -8.34
CA ASP A 20 -41.64 21.40 -9.76
C ASP A 20 -40.49 22.34 -10.21
N GLU A 21 -40.10 23.33 -9.39
CA GLU A 21 -39.00 24.27 -9.68
C GLU A 21 -37.63 23.57 -9.77
N TYR A 22 -37.42 22.52 -8.97
CA TYR A 22 -36.14 21.78 -8.98
C TYR A 22 -36.08 20.69 -10.06
N ARG A 23 -37.22 20.31 -10.65
CA ARG A 23 -37.25 19.32 -11.74
C ARG A 23 -37.01 19.96 -13.10
N SER A 24 -37.49 21.19 -13.31
CA SER A 24 -37.34 21.90 -14.60
C SER A 24 -35.96 22.54 -14.79
N VAL A 25 -35.27 22.92 -13.71
CA VAL A 25 -33.95 23.59 -13.82
C VAL A 25 -32.80 22.60 -14.04
N VAL A 26 -32.97 21.33 -13.66
CA VAL A 26 -31.83 20.38 -13.63
C VAL A 26 -31.77 19.49 -14.88
N PHE A 27 -32.89 19.19 -15.56
CA PHE A 27 -32.87 18.29 -16.73
C PHE A 27 -33.96 18.60 -17.77
N ASP A 28 -33.88 19.76 -18.43
CA ASP A 28 -34.74 20.04 -19.59
C ASP A 28 -34.37 19.17 -20.80
N GLU A 29 -35.36 18.83 -21.64
CA GLU A 29 -35.14 18.06 -22.88
C GLU A 29 -34.15 18.76 -23.84
N ALA A 30 -33.98 20.08 -23.69
CA ALA A 30 -32.95 20.88 -24.36
C ALA A 30 -31.53 20.56 -23.85
N PHE A 31 -31.35 20.32 -22.55
CA PHE A 31 -30.06 19.90 -21.98
C PHE A 31 -29.67 18.50 -22.46
N VAL A 32 -30.61 17.57 -22.52
CA VAL A 32 -30.38 16.22 -23.06
C VAL A 32 -30.02 16.27 -24.55
N ARG A 33 -30.62 17.18 -25.32
CA ARG A 33 -30.28 17.41 -26.74
C ARG A 33 -28.91 18.07 -26.92
N ALA A 34 -28.53 19.00 -26.03
CA ALA A 34 -27.23 19.66 -26.04
C ALA A 34 -26.09 18.78 -25.52
N ALA A 35 -26.40 17.77 -24.70
CA ALA A 35 -25.42 16.84 -24.14
C ALA A 35 -24.90 15.78 -25.13
N HIS A 36 -25.28 15.84 -26.41
CA HIS A 36 -24.68 15.03 -27.46
C HIS A 36 -23.27 15.57 -27.80
N LEU A 37 -22.35 15.52 -26.83
CA LEU A 37 -20.93 15.73 -27.00
C LEU A 37 -20.35 14.54 -27.77
N GLN A 38 -20.42 14.64 -29.09
CA GLN A 38 -19.84 13.67 -30.00
C GLN A 38 -18.33 13.97 -30.09
N GLU A 39 -17.56 13.46 -29.14
CA GLU A 39 -16.11 13.62 -29.14
C GLU A 39 -15.52 12.94 -30.37
N PHE A 40 -14.84 13.72 -31.21
CA PHE A 40 -14.12 13.21 -32.35
C PHE A 40 -13.11 12.15 -31.91
N SER A 41 -13.18 10.97 -32.53
CA SER A 41 -12.26 9.87 -32.28
C SER A 41 -10.81 10.35 -32.42
N ALA A 42 -9.87 9.75 -31.68
CA ALA A 42 -8.45 10.10 -31.76
C ALA A 42 -7.87 10.04 -33.20
N ARG A 43 -8.55 9.34 -34.12
CA ARG A 43 -8.22 9.30 -35.55
C ARG A 43 -8.61 10.57 -36.31
N GLU A 44 -9.70 11.25 -35.96
CA GLU A 44 -10.08 12.53 -36.59
C GLU A 44 -9.10 13.65 -36.19
N ARG A 45 -8.57 13.60 -34.96
CA ARG A 45 -7.52 14.53 -34.49
C ARG A 45 -6.17 14.34 -35.19
N LEU A 46 -6.00 13.26 -35.96
CA LEU A 46 -4.81 12.99 -36.78
C LEU A 46 -5.03 13.34 -38.26
N GLY A 47 -6.22 13.82 -38.65
CA GLY A 47 -6.48 14.36 -39.99
C GLY A 47 -5.59 15.55 -40.31
N GLU A 48 -5.44 15.88 -41.59
CA GLU A 48 -4.37 16.72 -42.17
C GLU A 48 -4.15 18.08 -41.48
N HIS A 49 -3.35 18.07 -40.40
CA HIS A 49 -2.86 19.28 -39.75
C HIS A 49 -1.74 19.83 -40.63
N THR A 50 -2.02 20.98 -41.25
CA THR A 50 -1.03 21.77 -41.97
C THR A 50 0.13 22.08 -41.01
N GLN A 51 1.35 21.76 -41.44
CA GLN A 51 2.54 21.89 -40.63
C GLN A 51 2.85 23.38 -40.39
N ALA A 52 2.26 23.94 -39.34
CA ALA A 52 2.52 25.31 -38.91
C ALA A 52 3.81 25.40 -38.09
N VAL A 53 4.96 25.04 -38.68
CA VAL A 53 6.26 25.42 -38.14
C VAL A 53 7.18 25.79 -39.30
N ARG A 54 7.52 27.07 -39.39
CA ARG A 54 8.61 27.57 -40.23
C ARG A 54 9.90 26.88 -39.73
N SER A 55 10.44 25.96 -40.51
CA SER A 55 11.73 25.34 -40.21
C SER A 55 12.80 26.43 -40.19
N ARG A 56 13.29 26.76 -38.99
CA ARG A 56 14.51 27.56 -38.86
C ARG A 56 15.66 26.67 -39.35
N PRO A 57 16.52 27.14 -40.28
CA PRO A 57 17.77 26.43 -40.53
C PRO A 57 18.56 26.42 -39.22
N SER A 58 18.85 25.23 -38.73
CA SER A 58 19.77 24.97 -37.62
C SER A 58 21.16 25.44 -38.03
N ALA A 59 21.47 26.71 -37.76
CA ALA A 59 22.78 27.32 -37.99
C ALA A 59 23.91 26.70 -37.11
N TRP A 60 23.70 25.53 -36.51
CA TRP A 60 24.62 24.88 -35.58
C TRP A 60 25.20 23.55 -36.08
N GLU A 61 24.94 23.14 -37.32
CA GLU A 61 25.48 21.87 -37.85
C GLU A 61 26.90 21.94 -38.42
N GLY A 62 27.56 23.10 -38.36
CA GLY A 62 28.82 23.28 -39.09
C GLY A 62 30.13 23.19 -38.31
N ARG A 63 30.17 23.40 -36.98
CA ARG A 63 31.49 23.72 -36.34
C ARG A 63 31.73 23.31 -34.88
N SER A 64 30.84 22.53 -34.25
CA SER A 64 31.01 22.10 -32.84
C SER A 64 30.94 20.57 -32.61
N SER A 65 30.87 19.76 -33.68
CA SER A 65 30.73 18.30 -33.58
C SER A 65 31.88 17.66 -32.79
N SER A 66 33.13 18.11 -33.00
CA SER A 66 34.28 17.56 -32.26
C SER A 66 34.23 17.83 -30.77
N ARG A 67 33.84 19.04 -30.34
CA ARG A 67 33.70 19.38 -28.90
C ARG A 67 32.55 18.61 -28.26
N GLN A 68 31.43 18.45 -28.96
CA GLN A 68 30.32 17.62 -28.47
C GLN A 68 30.69 16.13 -28.40
N ALA A 69 31.43 15.60 -29.37
CA ALA A 69 31.92 14.22 -29.34
C ALA A 69 32.89 13.99 -28.17
N VAL A 70 33.81 14.94 -27.92
CA VAL A 70 34.73 14.87 -26.77
C VAL A 70 33.97 14.90 -25.44
N LEU A 71 32.97 15.79 -25.30
CA LEU A 71 32.12 15.83 -24.10
C LEU A 71 31.33 14.53 -23.91
N LEU A 72 30.81 13.95 -24.99
CA LEU A 72 30.10 12.67 -24.94
C LEU A 72 31.02 11.54 -24.47
N VAL A 73 32.23 11.44 -25.03
CA VAL A 73 33.22 10.44 -24.61
C VAL A 73 33.62 10.64 -23.15
N LEU A 74 33.80 11.89 -22.71
CA LEU A 74 34.11 12.20 -21.31
C LEU A 74 32.98 11.76 -20.37
N LEU A 75 31.71 12.00 -20.75
CA LEU A 75 30.55 11.55 -19.97
C LEU A 75 30.45 10.02 -19.91
N ILE A 76 30.72 9.33 -21.02
CA ILE A 76 30.74 7.85 -21.05
C ILE A 76 31.83 7.32 -20.11
N LEU A 77 33.05 7.84 -20.20
CA LEU A 77 34.15 7.43 -19.32
C LEU A 77 33.84 7.71 -17.85
N LEU A 78 33.22 8.86 -17.54
CA LEU A 78 32.82 9.20 -16.19
C LEU A 78 31.76 8.23 -15.64
N ALA A 79 30.74 7.91 -16.43
CA ALA A 79 29.67 6.98 -16.04
C ALA A 79 30.17 5.55 -15.82
N PHE A 80 31.04 5.07 -16.71
CA PHE A 80 31.69 3.76 -16.52
C PHE A 80 32.63 3.76 -15.31
N GLY A 81 33.39 4.83 -15.12
CA GLY A 81 34.27 4.99 -13.96
C GLY A 81 33.50 4.95 -12.64
N THR A 82 32.37 5.66 -12.53
CA THR A 82 31.51 5.59 -11.34
C THR A 82 30.85 4.23 -11.17
N ALA A 83 30.38 3.58 -12.23
CA ALA A 83 29.81 2.23 -12.15
C ALA A 83 30.85 1.21 -11.66
N ILE A 84 32.09 1.26 -12.16
CA ILE A 84 33.20 0.40 -11.72
C ILE A 84 33.57 0.73 -10.27
N TYR A 85 33.70 2.01 -9.92
CA TYR A 85 34.03 2.44 -8.56
C TYR A 85 32.98 1.97 -7.54
N LEU A 86 31.69 2.10 -7.86
CA LEU A 86 30.58 1.61 -7.04
C LEU A 86 30.53 0.08 -6.97
N GLY A 87 30.85 -0.62 -8.07
CA GLY A 87 30.91 -2.08 -8.09
C GLY A 87 32.10 -2.66 -7.31
N VAL A 88 33.26 -2.01 -7.36
CA VAL A 88 34.47 -2.44 -6.63
C VAL A 88 34.38 -2.06 -5.15
N ARG A 89 33.85 -0.88 -4.82
CA ARG A 89 33.50 -0.52 -3.44
C ARG A 89 32.09 -1.00 -3.10
N ASN A 90 31.83 -2.30 -3.23
CA ASN A 90 30.56 -2.86 -2.80
C ASN A 90 30.44 -2.75 -1.26
N PRO A 91 29.61 -1.84 -0.71
CA PRO A 91 29.43 -1.69 0.74
C PRO A 91 28.46 -2.74 1.29
N TYR A 92 27.83 -3.52 0.40
CA TYR A 92 26.89 -4.57 0.75
C TYR A 92 27.64 -5.90 0.82
N LEU A 93 28.33 -6.13 1.93
CA LEU A 93 28.48 -7.52 2.39
C LEU A 93 27.05 -8.07 2.54
N PRO A 94 26.68 -9.14 1.83
CA PRO A 94 25.45 -9.85 2.14
C PRO A 94 25.49 -10.16 3.64
N PRO A 95 24.41 -9.92 4.41
CA PRO A 95 24.32 -10.43 5.77
C PRO A 95 24.71 -11.90 5.74
N ALA A 96 25.57 -12.34 6.66
CA ALA A 96 25.89 -13.75 6.78
C ALA A 96 24.58 -14.53 6.81
N ASP A 97 24.45 -15.51 5.92
CA ASP A 97 23.28 -16.36 5.77
C ASP A 97 22.96 -16.96 7.15
N LEU A 98 22.04 -16.34 7.89
CA LEU A 98 21.53 -16.88 9.15
C LEU A 98 20.70 -18.08 8.73
N ARG A 99 21.36 -19.22 8.63
CA ARG A 99 20.76 -20.50 8.25
C ARG A 99 19.60 -20.73 9.23
N ALA A 100 18.37 -20.55 8.75
CA ALA A 100 17.18 -20.80 9.55
C ALA A 100 17.30 -22.23 10.10
N GLU A 101 17.28 -22.37 11.42
CA GLU A 101 17.31 -23.70 12.01
C GLU A 101 16.12 -24.51 11.48
N PRO A 102 16.33 -25.78 11.09
CA PRO A 102 15.25 -26.61 10.60
C PRO A 102 14.15 -26.70 11.67
N LEU A 103 12.90 -26.46 11.26
CA LEU A 103 11.73 -26.52 12.14
C LEU A 103 11.69 -27.87 12.86
N ARG A 104 11.90 -27.86 14.18
CA ARG A 104 11.70 -29.02 15.04
C ARG A 104 10.31 -28.94 15.63
N THR A 105 9.41 -29.79 15.15
CA THR A 105 8.09 -29.99 15.75
C THR A 105 8.03 -31.36 16.40
N THR A 106 7.44 -31.45 17.59
CA THR A 106 7.18 -32.71 18.28
C THR A 106 5.70 -32.77 18.59
N VAL A 107 5.04 -33.83 18.14
CA VAL A 107 3.62 -34.07 18.43
C VAL A 107 3.55 -35.07 19.56
N VAL A 108 3.04 -34.63 20.71
CA VAL A 108 2.77 -35.51 21.86
C VAL A 108 1.27 -35.83 21.84
N PRO A 109 0.88 -37.09 21.58
CA PRO A 109 -0.53 -37.46 21.61
C PRO A 109 -1.05 -37.37 23.06
N LEU A 110 -2.00 -36.48 23.30
CA LEU A 110 -2.67 -36.30 24.60
C LEU A 110 -3.76 -37.37 24.81
N ALA A 111 -3.43 -38.64 24.57
CA ALA A 111 -4.36 -39.73 24.84
C ALA A 111 -4.38 -40.01 26.35
N PRO A 112 -5.54 -39.87 27.02
CA PRO A 112 -5.63 -40.16 28.43
C PRO A 112 -5.38 -41.65 28.68
N GLN A 113 -4.47 -41.97 29.61
CA GLN A 113 -4.11 -43.35 29.97
C GLN A 113 -5.18 -44.05 30.83
N GLY A 114 -6.26 -43.35 31.18
CA GLY A 114 -7.33 -43.84 32.03
C GLY A 114 -8.56 -42.94 31.98
N PRO A 115 -9.63 -43.29 32.70
CA PRO A 115 -10.86 -42.50 32.74
C PRO A 115 -10.60 -41.09 33.26
N VAL A 116 -10.99 -40.07 32.48
CA VAL A 116 -10.91 -38.65 32.86
C VAL A 116 -12.17 -38.28 33.64
N VAL A 117 -12.00 -37.91 34.90
CA VAL A 117 -13.11 -37.50 35.76
C VAL A 117 -13.58 -36.11 35.29
N GLY A 118 -14.86 -36.00 34.95
CA GLY A 118 -15.48 -34.71 34.63
C GLY A 118 -15.65 -33.85 35.88
N GLY A 119 -15.73 -32.53 35.69
CA GLY A 119 -15.86 -31.58 36.80
C GLY A 119 -16.09 -30.15 36.31
N GLU A 120 -16.21 -29.21 37.24
CA GLU A 120 -16.28 -27.78 36.92
C GLU A 120 -14.95 -27.33 36.27
N PRO A 121 -14.98 -26.64 35.10
CA PRO A 121 -13.77 -26.24 34.38
C PRO A 121 -12.75 -25.50 35.24
N ALA A 122 -13.24 -24.64 36.15
CA ALA A 122 -12.40 -23.86 37.06
C ALA A 122 -11.64 -24.71 38.09
N ARG A 123 -12.12 -25.92 38.39
CA ARG A 123 -11.56 -26.80 39.45
C ARG A 123 -10.80 -28.01 38.92
N LEU A 124 -10.87 -28.27 37.61
CA LEU A 124 -10.24 -29.45 37.00
C LEU A 124 -8.72 -29.49 37.22
N PHE A 125 -8.08 -28.32 37.34
CA PHE A 125 -6.63 -28.22 37.46
C PHE A 125 -6.13 -28.01 38.90
N ASP A 126 -6.99 -27.67 39.86
CA ASP A 126 -6.62 -27.30 41.24
C ASP A 126 -5.84 -28.38 42.00
N HIS A 127 -6.09 -29.65 41.67
CA HIS A 127 -5.43 -30.81 42.27
C HIS A 127 -4.54 -31.57 41.30
N SER A 128 -4.10 -30.90 40.24
CA SER A 128 -3.23 -31.46 39.21
C SER A 128 -1.85 -30.80 39.23
N PRO A 129 -0.82 -31.42 38.63
CA PRO A 129 0.47 -30.76 38.38
C PRO A 129 0.35 -29.46 37.56
N ALA A 130 -0.77 -29.25 36.86
CA ALA A 130 -1.00 -28.03 36.11
C ALA A 130 -1.36 -26.83 36.99
N ALA A 131 -1.68 -27.03 38.29
CA ALA A 131 -2.04 -25.96 39.23
C ALA A 131 -0.94 -24.91 39.39
N GLU A 132 0.33 -25.29 39.19
CA GLU A 132 1.49 -24.39 39.30
C GLU A 132 1.65 -23.47 38.09
N TYR A 133 0.95 -23.75 36.99
CA TYR A 133 1.07 -23.01 35.74
C TYR A 133 0.02 -21.91 35.65
N ARG A 134 0.47 -20.69 35.32
CA ARG A 134 -0.40 -19.55 35.05
C ARG A 134 -1.19 -19.77 33.75
N THR A 135 -2.46 -19.39 33.75
CA THR A 135 -3.37 -19.54 32.62
C THR A 135 -3.48 -18.25 31.79
N GLY A 136 -3.89 -18.40 30.52
CA GLY A 136 -4.14 -17.28 29.61
C GLY A 136 -2.94 -16.34 29.43
N ALA A 137 -3.19 -15.04 29.45
CA ALA A 137 -2.18 -13.99 29.29
C ALA A 137 -1.06 -14.04 30.35
N ALA A 138 -1.38 -14.55 31.55
CA ALA A 138 -0.42 -14.69 32.63
C ALA A 138 0.56 -15.86 32.40
N GLY A 139 0.19 -16.84 31.57
CA GLY A 139 1.06 -17.96 31.15
C GLY A 139 2.07 -17.59 30.06
N ILE A 140 1.83 -16.50 29.32
CA ILE A 140 2.72 -16.05 28.23
C ILE A 140 3.85 -15.18 28.82
N ASN A 141 5.02 -15.80 28.98
CA ASN A 141 6.25 -15.11 29.36
C ASN A 141 6.96 -14.58 28.12
N LEU A 142 7.31 -13.30 28.14
CA LEU A 142 8.11 -12.70 27.09
C LEU A 142 9.59 -13.05 27.32
N PRO A 143 10.35 -13.38 26.26
CA PRO A 143 11.79 -13.60 26.38
C PRO A 143 12.48 -12.29 26.81
N LEU A 144 13.69 -12.41 27.37
CA LEU A 144 14.52 -11.26 27.74
C LEU A 144 14.72 -10.34 26.54
N THR A 145 14.16 -9.14 26.64
CA THR A 145 14.26 -8.08 25.64
C THR A 145 15.63 -7.44 25.70
N GLY A 146 16.37 -7.53 24.60
CA GLY A 146 17.64 -6.83 24.42
C GLY A 146 17.65 -6.05 23.11
N ARG A 147 18.46 -5.00 23.04
CA ARG A 147 18.82 -4.32 21.79
C ARG A 147 19.33 -5.34 20.77
N THR A 148 18.86 -5.25 19.54
CA THR A 148 19.42 -5.98 18.40
C THR A 148 20.26 -5.05 17.53
N THR A 149 20.90 -5.58 16.49
CA THR A 149 21.70 -4.77 15.53
C THR A 149 20.87 -3.67 14.86
N HIS A 150 19.57 -3.91 14.66
CA HIS A 150 18.69 -3.02 13.87
C HIS A 150 17.59 -2.36 14.68
N PHE A 151 17.30 -2.85 15.88
CA PHE A 151 16.19 -2.35 16.71
C PHE A 151 16.67 -1.97 18.10
N ALA A 152 16.22 -0.79 18.54
CA ALA A 152 16.37 -0.36 19.92
C ALA A 152 15.58 -1.29 20.85
N GLU A 153 16.03 -1.39 22.11
CA GLU A 153 15.38 -2.24 23.11
C GLU A 153 13.88 -1.91 23.26
N SER A 154 13.53 -0.62 23.27
CA SER A 154 12.14 -0.17 23.32
C SER A 154 11.30 -0.70 22.15
N GLN A 155 11.86 -0.74 20.94
CA GLN A 155 11.16 -1.25 19.76
C GLN A 155 10.93 -2.77 19.88
N VAL A 156 11.91 -3.51 20.42
CA VAL A 156 11.77 -4.96 20.67
C VAL A 156 10.71 -5.22 21.73
N VAL A 157 10.71 -4.44 22.82
CA VAL A 157 9.69 -4.52 23.88
C VAL A 157 8.30 -4.24 23.31
N THR A 158 8.14 -3.19 22.52
CA THR A 158 6.86 -2.85 21.89
C THR A 158 6.38 -3.97 20.96
N ALA A 159 7.26 -4.49 20.09
CA ALA A 159 6.91 -5.56 19.16
C ALA A 159 6.50 -6.86 19.88
N LEU A 160 7.24 -7.24 20.93
CA LEU A 160 6.90 -8.42 21.73
C LEU A 160 5.60 -8.23 22.51
N SER A 161 5.32 -7.02 22.99
CA SER A 161 4.05 -6.69 23.64
C SER A 161 2.88 -6.83 22.69
N ILE A 162 2.99 -6.27 21.47
CA ILE A 162 1.96 -6.41 20.43
C ILE A 162 1.72 -7.89 20.08
N ALA A 163 2.79 -8.68 19.94
CA ALA A 163 2.67 -10.10 19.67
C ALA A 163 1.96 -10.85 20.81
N LYS A 164 2.27 -10.51 22.07
CA LYS A 164 1.58 -11.07 23.23
C LYS A 164 0.09 -10.70 23.22
N ASP A 165 -0.23 -9.43 23.01
CA ASP A 165 -1.62 -8.95 23.00
C ASP A 165 -2.42 -9.63 21.88
N TYR A 166 -1.82 -9.81 20.71
CA TYR A 166 -2.43 -10.57 19.62
C TYR A 166 -2.66 -12.04 20.01
N LEU A 167 -1.68 -12.71 20.61
CA LEU A 167 -1.83 -14.10 21.05
C LEU A 167 -2.94 -14.25 22.09
N VAL A 168 -3.05 -13.30 23.02
CA VAL A 168 -4.14 -13.27 24.01
C VAL A 168 -5.49 -13.09 23.32
N ALA A 169 -5.62 -12.11 22.43
CA ALA A 169 -6.84 -11.83 21.69
C ALA A 169 -7.25 -12.97 20.72
N SER A 170 -6.26 -13.66 20.16
CA SER A 170 -6.46 -14.81 19.26
C SER A 170 -6.67 -16.12 20.00
N SER A 171 -6.37 -16.17 21.30
CA SER A 171 -6.64 -17.37 22.09
C SER A 171 -8.14 -17.61 22.05
N LEU A 172 -8.53 -18.86 21.79
CA LEU A 172 -9.91 -19.29 21.79
C LEU A 172 -10.42 -19.28 23.23
N GLU A 173 -10.56 -18.08 23.80
CA GLU A 173 -11.28 -17.89 25.04
C GLU A 173 -12.69 -18.44 24.78
N PRO A 174 -13.25 -19.27 25.69
CA PRO A 174 -14.54 -19.92 25.46
C PRO A 174 -15.66 -18.94 25.06
N GLY A 175 -15.57 -17.68 25.52
CA GLY A 175 -16.45 -16.58 25.11
C GLY A 175 -16.48 -16.35 23.59
N VAL A 176 -15.31 -16.36 22.94
CA VAL A 176 -15.14 -16.19 21.49
C VAL A 176 -15.73 -17.37 20.71
N LEU A 177 -15.59 -18.59 21.23
CA LEU A 177 -16.23 -19.77 20.66
C LEU A 177 -17.76 -19.73 20.80
N SER A 178 -18.26 -19.08 21.85
CA SER A 178 -19.71 -18.92 22.09
C SER A 178 -20.32 -17.66 21.46
N GLY A 179 -19.53 -16.80 20.82
CA GLY A 179 -20.01 -15.54 20.22
C GLY A 179 -20.44 -14.48 21.24
N ALA A 180 -20.05 -14.61 22.51
CA ALA A 180 -20.28 -13.59 23.52
C ALA A 180 -19.11 -12.59 23.46
N THR A 181 -19.32 -11.49 22.74
CA THR A 181 -18.47 -10.29 22.77
C THR A 181 -18.80 -9.43 23.97
#